data_AF-A0A920HEQ7-F1
#
_entry.id   AF-A0A920HEQ7-F1
#
_cell.length_a   1.000
_cell.length_b   1.000
_cell.length_c   1.000
_cell.angle_alpha   90.00
_cell.angle_beta   90.00
_cell.angle_gamma   90.00
#
_symmetry.space_group_name_H-M   'P 1'
#
loop_
_entity.id
_entity.type
_entity.pdbx_description
1 polymer ?
#
loop_
_entity_poly.entity_id
_entity_poly.type
_entity_poly.pdbx_seq_one_letter_code
_entity_poly.pdbx_strand_id
1 'polypeptide(L)'
;MSEMNNIANQITKINPEFQNKTNITTNEDSGDFSNAIGKFLKAVNQDQLQAKEAVADIVTGKSENLHEAMAKVEESKLSFELMLEVRNKLIDAYKEIQRM
;
A
#
# COMPACT_ATOMS: atom_id res chain seq x y z
N MET A 1 -2.42 -42.96 21.67
CA MET A 1 -2.16 -41.73 20.90
C MET A 1 -2.31 -41.90 19.38
N SER A 2 -3.10 -42.86 18.89
CA SER A 2 -3.39 -43.02 17.44
C SER A 2 -4.83 -42.63 17.06
N GLU A 3 -5.73 -42.51 18.04
CA GLU A 3 -7.13 -42.13 17.79
C GLU A 3 -7.30 -40.63 17.55
N MET A 4 -6.46 -39.77 18.14
CA MET A 4 -6.45 -38.32 17.84
C MET A 4 -6.04 -38.01 16.40
N ASN A 5 -5.21 -38.86 15.79
CA ASN A 5 -4.73 -38.65 14.43
C ASN A 5 -5.77 -39.05 13.36
N ASN A 6 -6.73 -39.90 13.74
CA ASN A 6 -7.81 -40.34 12.84
C ASN A 6 -8.95 -39.30 12.80
N ILE A 7 -9.16 -38.56 13.90
CA ILE A 7 -10.10 -37.44 13.96
C ILE A 7 -9.58 -36.28 13.09
N ALA A 8 -8.28 -35.98 13.15
CA ALA A 8 -7.64 -34.97 12.29
C ALA A 8 -7.78 -35.28 10.78
N ASN A 9 -7.73 -36.55 10.40
CA ASN A 9 -7.90 -36.96 9.01
C ASN A 9 -9.36 -37.06 8.55
N GLN A 10 -10.33 -37.06 9.47
CA GLN A 10 -11.76 -37.00 9.15
C GLN A 10 -12.27 -35.57 8.97
N ILE A 11 -11.73 -34.59 9.70
CA ILE A 11 -12.03 -33.17 9.48
C ILE A 11 -11.47 -32.64 8.15
N THR A 12 -10.41 -33.23 7.59
CA THR A 12 -9.86 -32.85 6.28
C THR A 12 -10.75 -33.25 5.10
N LYS A 13 -11.69 -34.18 5.28
CA LYS A 13 -12.58 -34.66 4.19
C LYS A 13 -13.88 -33.85 4.05
N ILE A 14 -14.17 -32.93 4.97
CA ILE A 14 -15.48 -32.27 5.05
C ILE A 14 -15.48 -30.90 4.36
N ASN A 15 -14.34 -30.23 4.17
CA ASN A 15 -14.30 -29.02 3.34
C ASN A 15 -12.88 -28.69 2.81
N PRO A 16 -12.63 -28.75 1.50
CA PRO A 16 -11.34 -28.35 0.91
C PRO A 16 -11.10 -26.83 0.95
N GLU A 17 -12.09 -26.00 1.27
CA GLU A 17 -11.95 -24.54 1.22
C GLU A 17 -11.34 -23.90 2.49
N PHE A 18 -11.16 -24.64 3.59
CA PHE A 18 -10.52 -24.11 4.80
C PHE A 18 -8.98 -24.23 4.83
N GLN A 19 -8.36 -24.77 3.78
CA GLN A 19 -6.90 -24.86 3.66
C GLN A 19 -6.23 -23.54 3.23
N ASN A 20 -7.00 -22.52 2.80
CA ASN A 20 -6.42 -21.30 2.23
C ASN A 20 -6.35 -20.10 3.19
N LYS A 21 -6.47 -20.33 4.50
CA LYS A 21 -6.37 -19.26 5.51
C LYS A 21 -5.56 -19.61 6.75
N THR A 22 -4.62 -20.55 6.62
CA THR A 22 -3.63 -20.82 7.68
C THR A 22 -2.22 -20.94 7.10
N ASN A 23 -1.87 -20.04 6.18
CA ASN A 23 -0.47 -19.63 6.00
C ASN A 23 -0.22 -18.43 6.93
N ILE A 24 -0.12 -18.69 8.23
CA ILE A 24 0.59 -17.76 9.11
C ILE A 24 2.07 -18.09 8.90
N THR A 25 2.63 -17.53 7.83
CA THR A 25 4.08 -17.51 7.63
C THR A 25 4.63 -16.48 8.61
N THR A 26 5.01 -16.96 9.78
CA THR A 26 6.02 -16.30 10.61
C THR A 26 7.27 -16.13 9.74
N ASN A 27 7.82 -14.90 9.68
CA ASN A 27 9.08 -14.48 9.03
C ASN A 27 8.96 -13.58 7.76
N GLU A 28 8.21 -12.47 7.75
CA GLU A 28 8.38 -11.40 6.72
C GLU A 28 8.10 -9.94 7.19
N ASP A 29 8.11 -9.62 8.49
CA ASP A 29 7.73 -8.27 8.96
C ASP A 29 8.63 -7.12 8.45
N SER A 30 9.87 -7.39 8.05
CA SER A 30 10.77 -6.38 7.47
C SER A 30 10.49 -6.06 6.00
N GLY A 31 9.83 -6.96 5.27
CA GLY A 31 9.46 -6.76 3.86
C GLY A 31 8.17 -5.97 3.68
N ASP A 32 7.22 -6.14 4.59
CA ASP A 32 5.87 -5.58 4.45
C ASP A 32 5.83 -4.05 4.54
N PHE A 33 6.62 -3.45 5.46
CA PHE A 33 6.69 -1.99 5.57
C PHE A 33 7.37 -1.35 4.35
N SER A 34 8.49 -1.89 3.89
CA SER A 34 9.17 -1.40 2.68
C SER A 34 8.28 -1.57 1.44
N ASN A 35 7.54 -2.67 1.35
CA ASN A 35 6.56 -2.87 0.29
C ASN A 35 5.39 -1.87 0.37
N ALA A 36 4.88 -1.57 1.58
CA ALA A 36 3.84 -0.58 1.78
C ALA A 36 4.30 0.82 1.35
N ILE A 37 5.51 1.24 1.76
CA ILE A 37 6.11 2.50 1.33
C ILE A 37 6.34 2.52 -0.19
N GLY A 38 6.85 1.43 -0.76
CA GLY A 38 7.05 1.31 -2.21
C GLY A 38 5.74 1.40 -3.00
N LYS A 39 4.65 0.82 -2.50
CA LYS A 39 3.31 0.95 -3.08
C LYS A 39 2.79 2.39 -2.96
N PHE A 40 2.95 3.01 -1.80
CA PHE A 40 2.53 4.39 -1.57
C PHE A 40 3.28 5.38 -2.49
N LEU A 41 4.60 5.23 -2.66
CA LEU A 41 5.39 6.01 -3.60
C LEU A 41 4.90 5.88 -5.04
N LYS A 42 4.55 4.67 -5.46
CA LYS A 42 3.98 4.43 -6.80
C LYS A 42 2.60 5.09 -6.95
N ALA A 43 1.75 5.01 -5.92
CA ALA A 43 0.45 5.66 -5.91
C ALA A 43 0.58 7.17 -6.04
N VAL A 44 1.41 7.82 -5.21
CA VAL A 44 1.64 9.29 -5.27
C VAL A 44 2.16 9.72 -6.65
N ASN A 45 3.07 8.96 -7.25
CA ASN A 45 3.56 9.27 -8.60
C ASN A 45 2.44 9.16 -9.65
N GLN A 46 1.58 8.15 -9.53
CA GLN A 46 0.46 7.97 -10.43
C GLN A 46 -0.59 9.07 -10.27
N ASP A 47 -0.90 9.45 -9.03
CA ASP A 47 -1.81 10.55 -8.72
C ASP A 47 -1.28 11.88 -9.26
N GLN A 48 0.03 12.13 -9.09
CA GLN A 48 0.69 13.31 -9.65
C GLN A 48 0.60 13.36 -11.19
N LEU A 49 0.68 12.21 -11.87
CA LEU A 49 0.55 12.13 -13.32
C LEU A 49 -0.88 12.41 -13.77
N GLN A 50 -1.87 11.83 -13.08
CA GLN A 50 -3.29 12.05 -13.34
C GLN A 50 -3.69 13.50 -13.09
N ALA A 51 -3.21 14.11 -12.02
CA ALA A 51 -3.46 15.52 -11.72
C ALA A 51 -2.90 16.44 -12.81
N LYS A 52 -1.69 16.15 -13.33
CA LYS A 52 -1.11 16.90 -14.45
C LYS A 52 -1.93 16.78 -15.73
N GLU A 53 -2.40 15.58 -16.04
CA GLU A 53 -3.24 15.32 -17.21
C GLU A 53 -4.59 16.03 -17.09
N ALA A 54 -5.24 15.93 -15.93
CA ALA A 54 -6.51 16.60 -15.65
C ALA A 54 -6.39 18.14 -15.76
N VAL A 55 -5.29 18.71 -15.26
CA VAL A 55 -5.00 20.16 -15.43
C VAL A 55 -4.77 20.50 -16.89
N ALA A 56 -4.04 19.68 -17.65
CA ALA A 56 -3.79 19.92 -19.07
C ALA A 56 -5.08 19.87 -19.90
N ASP A 57 -5.97 18.93 -19.61
CA ASP A 57 -7.25 18.80 -20.30
C ASP A 57 -8.20 19.97 -20.03
N ILE A 58 -8.14 20.57 -18.84
CA ILE A 58 -8.89 21.79 -18.51
C ILE A 58 -8.33 22.99 -19.24
N VAL A 59 -7.01 23.18 -19.21
CA VAL A 59 -6.37 24.34 -19.87
C VAL A 59 -6.54 24.28 -21.38
N THR A 60 -6.61 23.08 -21.96
CA THR A 60 -6.88 22.87 -23.39
C THR A 60 -8.37 22.91 -23.76
N GLY A 61 -9.26 23.07 -22.79
CA GLY A 61 -10.71 23.14 -23.01
C GLY A 61 -11.36 21.81 -23.37
N LYS A 62 -10.67 20.68 -23.16
CA LYS A 62 -11.19 19.32 -23.41
C LYS A 62 -12.09 18.80 -22.29
N SER A 63 -12.01 19.38 -21.10
CA SER A 63 -12.79 18.95 -19.93
C SER A 63 -13.42 20.15 -19.21
N GLU A 64 -14.71 20.05 -18.91
CA GLU A 64 -15.47 21.05 -18.15
C GLU A 64 -15.52 20.75 -16.64
N ASN A 65 -15.05 19.57 -16.22
CA ASN A 65 -15.07 19.14 -14.81
C ASN A 65 -13.89 19.71 -14.01
N LEU A 66 -13.82 21.05 -13.93
CA LEU A 66 -12.82 21.77 -13.13
C LEU A 66 -12.81 21.32 -11.67
N HIS A 67 -13.98 21.03 -11.11
CA HIS A 67 -14.13 20.65 -9.71
C HIS A 67 -13.44 19.32 -9.39
N GLU A 68 -13.63 18.31 -10.23
CA GLU A 68 -13.04 16.99 -10.04
C GLU A 68 -11.52 17.01 -10.23
N ALA A 69 -11.04 17.76 -11.23
CA ALA A 69 -9.60 17.93 -11.42
C ALA A 69 -8.94 18.70 -10.28
N MET A 70 -9.57 19.76 -9.77
CA MET A 70 -9.07 20.48 -8.59
C MET A 70 -9.05 19.58 -7.36
N ALA A 71 -10.06 18.73 -7.17
CA ALA A 71 -10.06 17.74 -6.09
C ALA A 71 -8.88 16.75 -6.24
N LYS A 72 -8.65 16.22 -7.45
CA LYS A 72 -7.51 15.34 -7.76
C LYS A 72 -6.16 15.99 -7.54
N VAL A 73 -6.03 17.27 -7.88
CA VAL A 73 -4.81 18.06 -7.63
C VAL A 73 -4.56 18.23 -6.13
N GLU A 74 -5.60 18.56 -5.35
CA GLU A 74 -5.47 18.73 -3.91
C GLU A 74 -5.15 17.40 -3.20
N GLU A 75 -5.79 16.30 -3.61
CA GLU A 75 -5.49 14.94 -3.14
C GLU A 75 -4.03 14.56 -3.41
N SER A 76 -3.55 14.83 -4.62
CA SER A 76 -2.16 14.56 -5.02
C SER A 76 -1.17 15.39 -4.20
N LYS A 77 -1.50 16.65 -3.92
CA LYS A 77 -0.67 17.55 -3.12
C LYS A 77 -0.57 17.06 -1.68
N LEU A 78 -1.69 16.71 -1.06
CA LEU A 78 -1.71 16.17 0.31
C LEU A 78 -0.90 14.87 0.41
N SER A 79 -1.07 13.97 -0.56
CA SER A 79 -0.31 12.70 -0.61
C SER A 79 1.18 12.93 -0.76
N PHE A 80 1.58 13.94 -1.53
CA PHE A 80 2.97 14.33 -1.69
C PHE A 80 3.56 14.94 -0.41
N GLU A 81 2.82 15.81 0.28
CA GLU A 81 3.24 16.38 1.57
C GLU A 81 3.48 15.27 2.61
N LEU A 82 2.56 14.30 2.69
CA LEU A 82 2.74 13.12 3.55
C LEU A 82 4.00 12.32 3.16
N MET A 83 4.25 12.12 1.88
CA MET A 83 5.45 11.43 1.40
C MET A 83 6.74 12.13 1.84
N LEU A 84 6.78 13.46 1.81
CA LEU A 84 7.93 14.23 2.25
C LEU A 84 8.18 14.06 3.75
N GLU A 85 7.13 14.04 4.56
CA GLU A 85 7.24 13.81 6.00
C GLU A 85 7.76 12.40 6.30
N VAL A 86 7.22 11.39 5.63
CA VAL A 86 7.70 10.00 5.72
C VAL A 86 9.18 9.92 5.29
N ARG A 87 9.56 10.53 4.18
CA ARG A 87 10.96 10.59 3.71
C ARG A 87 11.88 11.19 4.77
N ASN A 88 11.49 12.32 5.35
CA ASN A 88 12.28 12.98 6.40
C ASN A 88 12.42 12.07 7.62
N LYS A 89 11.34 11.42 8.06
CA LYS A 89 11.36 10.51 9.20
C LYS A 89 12.27 9.30 8.97
N LEU A 90 12.29 8.75 7.76
CA LEU A 90 13.19 7.65 7.40
C LEU A 90 14.67 8.09 7.41
N ILE A 91 14.96 9.28 6.89
CA ILE A 91 16.31 9.85 6.93
C ILE A 91 16.75 10.06 8.39
N ASP A 92 15.86 10.56 9.25
CA ASP A 92 16.16 10.78 10.66
C ASP A 92 16.35 9.47 11.42
N ALA A 93 15.51 8.45 11.16
CA ALA A 93 15.68 7.12 11.73
C ALA A 93 17.03 6.49 11.33
N TYR A 94 17.44 6.67 10.06
CA TYR A 94 18.76 6.23 9.61
C TYR A 94 19.91 6.97 10.33
N LYS A 95 19.80 8.29 10.48
CA LYS A 95 20.79 9.10 11.21
C LYS A 95 20.88 8.72 12.70
N GLU A 96 19.76 8.38 13.33
CA GLU A 96 19.71 7.95 14.73
C GLU A 96 20.48 6.63 14.91
N ILE A 97 20.25 5.65 14.03
CA ILE A 97 20.99 4.37 14.03
C ILE A 97 22.50 4.59 13.85
N GLN A 98 22.93 5.59 13.08
CA GLN A 98 24.35 5.93 12.88
C GLN A 98 24.99 6.67 14.07
N ARG A 99 24.18 7.30 14.93
CA ARG A 99 24.65 8.05 16.11
C ARG A 99 24.67 7.20 17.38
N MET A 100 23.98 6.07 17.40
CA MET A 100 24.14 5.01 18.40
C MET A 100 25.42 4.20 18.13
#